data_AF-A0A945MAB1-F1
#
_entry.id   AF-A0A945MAB1-F1
#
_cell.length_a   1.000
_cell.length_b   1.000
_cell.length_c   1.000
_cell.angle_alpha   90.00
_cell.angle_beta   90.00
_cell.angle_gamma   90.00
#
_symmetry.space_group_name_H-M   'P 1'
#
loop_
_entity.id
_entity.type
_entity.pdbx_description
1 polymer ?
#
loop_
_entity_poly.entity_id
_entity_poly.type
_entity_poly.pdbx_seq_one_letter_code
_entity_poly.pdbx_strand_id
1 'polypeptide(L)' 'MAEYDALLEPFKLKHLTIRNRIMSTAHATGYPADGMPAERYQAYQEAKAEGGIGLTM' A
#
# COMPACT_ATOMS: atom_id res chain seq x y z
N MET A 1 -8.87 21.62 11.54
CA MET A 1 -8.47 20.43 10.77
C MET A 1 -7.21 20.80 10.04
N ALA A 2 -6.16 19.99 10.15
CA ALA A 2 -5.01 20.14 9.28
C ALA A 2 -5.44 19.80 7.83
N GLU A 3 -4.73 20.34 6.85
CA GLU A 3 -5.09 20.25 5.42
C GLU A 3 -5.33 18.81 4.92
N TYR A 4 -4.79 17.81 5.64
CA TYR A 4 -4.77 16.41 5.23
C TYR A 4 -5.40 15.43 6.23
N ASP A 5 -6.19 15.89 7.20
CA ASP A 5 -6.81 15.00 8.21
C ASP A 5 -7.58 13.83 7.55
N ALA A 6 -8.28 14.13 6.43
CA ALA A 6 -9.02 13.15 5.66
C ALA A 6 -8.17 11.99 5.11
N LEU A 7 -6.85 12.18 4.91
CA LEU A 7 -5.97 11.11 4.44
C LEU A 7 -5.76 10.02 5.50
N LEU A 8 -5.83 10.38 6.78
CA LEU A 8 -5.56 9.47 7.89
C LEU A 8 -6.83 8.78 8.43
N GLU A 9 -8.01 9.23 7.98
CA GLU A 9 -9.30 8.66 8.33
C GLU A 9 -9.54 7.30 7.64
N PRO A 10 -10.17 6.32 8.33
CA PRO A 10 -10.57 5.06 7.72
C PRO A 10 -11.49 5.24 6.51
N PHE A 11 -11.42 4.29 5.58
CA PHE A 11 -12.26 4.27 4.38
C PHE A 11 -12.91 2.90 4.17
N LYS A 12 -14.24 2.88 4.06
CA LYS A 12 -15.01 1.66 3.80
C LYS A 12 -15.19 1.47 2.30
N LEU A 13 -14.48 0.49 1.74
CA LEU A 13 -14.60 0.07 0.35
C LEU A 13 -15.42 -1.22 0.28
N LYS A 14 -16.71 -1.10 -0.06
CA LYS A 14 -17.69 -2.21 -0.03
C LYS A 14 -17.74 -2.89 1.34
N HIS A 15 -17.16 -4.08 1.47
CA HIS A 15 -17.11 -4.88 2.69
C HIS A 15 -15.79 -4.71 3.47
N LEU A 16 -14.76 -4.08 2.87
CA LEU A 16 -13.44 -3.90 3.47
C LEU A 16 -13.33 -2.51 4.12
N THR A 17 -12.81 -2.46 5.34
CA THR A 17 -12.42 -1.20 5.99
C THR A 17 -10.91 -1.05 5.92
N ILE A 18 -10.45 0.01 5.26
CA ILE A 18 -9.04 0.36 5.10
C ILE A 18 -8.69 1.40 6.16
N ARG A 19 -7.53 1.25 6.82
CA ARG A 19 -7.13 2.08 7.97
C ARG A 19 -6.93 3.57 7.66
N ASN A 20 -6.60 3.90 6.41
CA ASN A 20 -6.39 5.27 5.92
C ASN A 20 -6.55 5.33 4.39
N ARG A 21 -6.46 6.52 3.80
CA ARG A 21 -6.65 6.77 2.36
C ARG A 21 -5.34 6.86 1.59
N ILE A 22 -4.26 6.31 2.15
CA ILE A 22 -2.93 6.29 1.53
C ILE A 22 -2.76 4.98 0.77
N MET A 23 -2.45 5.09 -0.52
CA MET A 23 -2.38 3.96 -1.44
C MET A 23 -1.10 4.01 -2.29
N SER A 24 -0.51 2.84 -2.54
CA SER A 24 0.48 2.62 -3.59
C SER A 24 -0.19 1.91 -4.75
N THR A 25 -0.16 2.53 -5.93
CA THR A 25 -0.69 1.92 -7.16
C THR A 25 0.27 0.87 -7.73
N ALA A 26 -0.26 -0.03 -8.55
CA ALA A 26 0.54 -0.99 -9.32
C ALA A 26 1.45 -0.25 -10.30
N HIS A 27 2.74 -0.61 -10.28
CA HIS A 27 3.75 -0.09 -11.20
C HIS A 27 4.88 -1.11 -11.35
N ALA A 28 5.58 -1.06 -12.48
CA ALA A 28 6.73 -1.94 -12.72
C ALA A 28 7.92 -1.46 -11.88
N THR A 29 8.19 -2.13 -10.76
CA THR A 29 9.32 -1.82 -9.88
C THR A 29 10.66 -2.33 -10.43
N GLY A 30 10.64 -3.29 -11.37
CA GLY A 30 11.83 -3.99 -11.84
C GLY A 30 12.42 -4.97 -10.82
N TYR A 31 11.70 -5.28 -9.73
CA TYR A 31 12.12 -6.21 -8.68
C TYR A 31 11.70 -7.68 -8.86
N PRO A 32 10.69 -8.04 -9.69
CA PRO A 32 10.45 -9.44 -10.03
C PRO A 32 11.68 -10.09 -10.68
N ALA A 33 11.91 -11.36 -10.38
CA ALA A 33 12.93 -12.20 -11.02
C ALA A 33 12.23 -13.36 -11.75
N ASP A 34 12.66 -13.66 -12.98
CA ASP A 34 12.07 -14.73 -13.81
C ASP A 34 10.54 -14.61 -13.99
N GLY A 35 10.03 -13.38 -14.04
CA GLY A 35 8.60 -13.10 -14.16
C GLY A 35 7.78 -13.33 -12.89
N MET A 36 8.43 -13.72 -11.78
CA MET A 36 7.79 -13.99 -10.49
C MET A 36 8.21 -12.98 -9.42
N PRO A 37 7.34 -12.68 -8.44
CA PRO A 37 7.76 -11.97 -7.24
C PRO A 37 8.93 -12.68 -6.56
N ALA A 38 10.03 -11.95 -6.34
CA ALA A 38 11.19 -12.43 -5.58
C ALA A 38 11.22 -11.77 -4.19
N GLU A 39 12.16 -12.17 -3.34
CA GLU A 39 12.33 -11.65 -1.97
C GLU A 39 12.38 -10.11 -1.92
N ARG A 40 13.06 -9.48 -2.88
CA ARG A 40 13.12 -8.02 -2.98
C ARG A 40 11.75 -7.37 -3.21
N TYR A 41 10.89 -8.00 -4.02
CA TYR A 41 9.53 -7.51 -4.24
C TYR A 41 8.69 -7.66 -2.97
N GLN A 42 8.82 -8.78 -2.25
CA GLN A 42 8.13 -9.00 -0.99
C GLN A 42 8.54 -7.97 0.07
N ALA A 43 9.85 -7.83 0.34
CA ALA A 43 10.39 -6.88 1.32
C ALA A 43 9.96 -5.44 1.01
N TYR A 44 9.83 -5.08 -0.26
CA TYR A 44 9.33 -3.78 -0.69
C TYR A 44 7.86 -3.53 -0.29
N GLN A 45 6.99 -4.53 -0.38
CA GLN A 45 5.59 -4.41 0.03
C GLN A 45 5.45 -4.49 1.57
N GLU A 46 6.26 -5.31 2.24
CA GLU A 46 6.33 -5.40 3.71
C GLU A 46 6.72 -4.05 4.33
N ALA A 47 7.76 -3.40 3.81
CA ALA A 47 8.19 -2.08 4.29
C ALA A 47 7.07 -1.02 4.20
N LYS A 48 6.21 -1.08 3.18
CA LYS A 48 5.04 -0.18 3.07
C LYS A 48 3.97 -0.49 4.11
N ALA A 49 3.73 -1.78 4.36
CA ALA A 49 2.77 -2.22 5.37
C ALA A 49 3.22 -1.80 6.77
N GLU A 50 4.52 -1.98 7.08
CA GLU A 50 5.16 -1.50 8.31
C GLU A 50 5.05 0.03 8.44
N GLY A 51 5.23 0.75 7.33
CA GLY A 51 5.02 2.21 7.25
C GLY A 51 3.56 2.67 7.40
N GLY A 52 2.61 1.74 7.52
CA GLY A 52 1.22 2.04 7.82
C GLY A 52 0.36 2.39 6.61
N ILE A 53 0.75 1.99 5.39
CA ILE A 53 -0.08 2.18 4.19
C ILE A 53 -1.47 1.53 4.37
N GLY A 54 -2.50 2.13 3.77
CA GLY A 54 -3.85 1.57 3.76
C GLY A 54 -3.99 0.45 2.73
N LEU A 55 -3.52 0.69 1.50
CA LEU A 55 -3.64 -0.23 0.39
C LEU A 55 -2.37 -0.24 -0.46
N THR A 56 -1.90 -1.43 -0.83
CA THR A 56 -0.82 -1.61 -1.80
C THR A 56 -1.22 -2.68 -2.81
N MET A 57 -0.77 -2.51 -4.05
CA MET A 57 -1.00 -3.42 -5.17
C MET A 57 0.33 -3.82 -5.81
#